data_AF-A0A1Z4I8Y4-F1
#
_entry.id   AF-A0A1Z4I8Y4-F1
#
_cell.length_a   1.000
_cell.length_b   1.000
_cell.length_c   1.000
_cell.angle_alpha   90.00
_cell.angle_beta   90.00
_cell.angle_gamma   90.00
#
_symmetry.space_group_name_H-M   'P 1'
#
loop_
_entity.id
_entity.type
_entity.pdbx_description
1 polymer ?
#
loop_
_entity_poly.entity_id
_entity_poly.type
_entity_poly.pdbx_seq_one_letter_code
_entity_poly.pdbx_strand_id
1 'polypeptide(L)'
;MNTKEKTSSNEELTQGQKLADKLANQVGSWKFLICQSTILAGWVGMNLAPGVPHWDESPFIMLNLVFSFASAYTAPIVLMSQNRQSDTDRRNADIDHQVNLRASQNIELLHQKLDELHSQRLNELTQIIKEQQQVINEMKVALVPASKGSKEVKVSLLPGLQMQTNNKFVKESAHNHNFTVEKPIEDSAKVVEKLTRQ
;
A
#
# COMPACT_ATOMS: atom_id res chain seq x y z
N MET A 1 -29.10 18.09 -5.85
CA MET A 1 -28.65 17.28 -7.00
C MET A 1 -28.66 18.17 -8.25
N ASN A 2 -27.55 18.84 -8.56
CA ASN A 2 -27.31 19.29 -9.94
C ASN A 2 -25.80 19.38 -10.16
N THR A 3 -25.31 18.33 -10.81
CA THR A 3 -24.00 18.15 -11.41
C THR A 3 -23.75 19.27 -12.41
N LYS A 4 -23.00 20.29 -11.99
CA LYS A 4 -22.12 20.99 -12.93
C LYS A 4 -20.72 20.48 -12.68
N GLU A 5 -20.43 19.30 -13.23
CA GLU A 5 -19.08 18.98 -13.67
C GLU A 5 -18.62 20.16 -14.51
N LYS A 6 -17.73 20.98 -13.96
CA LYS A 6 -16.87 21.84 -14.77
C LYS A 6 -16.01 20.88 -15.57
N THR A 7 -16.51 20.59 -16.75
CA THR A 7 -15.83 19.97 -17.87
C THR A 7 -14.42 20.52 -17.91
N SER A 8 -13.47 19.60 -17.77
CA SER A 8 -12.03 19.81 -17.83
C SER A 8 -11.71 20.84 -18.90
N SER A 9 -11.09 21.94 -18.47
CA SER A 9 -10.48 22.91 -19.36
C SER A 9 -9.59 22.15 -20.34
N ASN A 10 -10.07 22.03 -21.56
CA ASN A 10 -9.29 21.71 -22.73
C ASN A 10 -8.35 22.91 -22.90
N GLU A 11 -7.29 22.97 -22.07
CA GLU A 11 -6.13 23.76 -22.42
C GLU A 11 -5.65 23.13 -23.71
N GLU A 12 -6.02 23.75 -24.83
CA GLU A 12 -5.40 23.45 -26.11
C GLU A 12 -3.91 23.62 -25.90
N LEU A 13 -3.22 22.52 -25.61
CA LEU A 13 -1.77 22.50 -25.44
C LEU A 13 -1.23 23.22 -26.66
N THR A 14 -0.68 24.40 -26.44
CA THR A 14 -0.12 25.23 -27.50
C THR A 14 0.86 24.35 -28.27
N GLN A 15 0.96 24.52 -29.59
CA GLN A 15 1.82 23.65 -30.40
C GLN A 15 3.26 23.59 -29.86
N GLY A 16 3.72 24.67 -29.23
CA GLY A 16 4.98 24.73 -28.48
C GLY A 16 5.04 23.81 -27.26
N GLN A 17 3.98 23.70 -26.45
CA GLN A 17 3.92 22.77 -25.32
C GLN A 17 3.92 21.30 -25.76
N LYS A 18 3.21 20.97 -26.85
CA LYS A 18 3.23 19.61 -27.44
C LYS A 18 4.61 19.26 -28.02
N LEU A 19 5.25 20.21 -28.68
CA LEU A 19 6.60 20.04 -29.23
C LEU A 19 7.63 19.90 -28.11
N ALA A 20 7.53 20.72 -27.07
CA ALA A 20 8.41 20.64 -25.89
C ALA A 20 8.30 19.29 -25.17
N ASP A 21 7.09 18.74 -24.97
CA ASP A 21 6.93 17.41 -24.37
C ASP A 21 7.48 16.30 -25.25
N LYS A 22 7.26 16.39 -26.57
CA LYS A 22 7.80 15.41 -27.50
C LYS A 22 9.32 15.44 -27.51
N LEU A 23 9.92 16.64 -27.51
CA LEU A 23 11.37 16.81 -27.45
C LEU A 23 11.93 16.36 -26.10
N ALA A 24 11.29 16.68 -24.98
CA ALA A 24 11.71 16.25 -23.64
C ALA A 24 11.68 14.72 -23.51
N ASN A 25 10.60 14.07 -23.96
CA ASN A 25 10.50 12.61 -23.98
C ASN A 25 11.51 11.96 -24.93
N GLN A 26 11.87 12.63 -26.03
CA GLN A 26 12.81 12.11 -27.01
C GLN A 26 14.26 12.23 -26.54
N VAL A 27 14.64 13.34 -25.91
CA VAL A 27 15.99 13.56 -25.33
C VAL A 27 16.28 12.57 -24.19
N GLY A 28 15.27 12.17 -23.42
CA GLY A 28 15.41 11.18 -22.34
C GLY A 28 15.40 9.71 -22.79
N SER A 29 15.28 9.42 -24.09
CA SER A 29 15.13 8.06 -24.59
C SER A 29 16.46 7.41 -24.99
N TRP A 30 16.65 6.14 -24.61
CA TRP A 30 17.77 5.31 -25.05
C TRP A 30 17.94 5.27 -26.58
N LYS A 31 16.84 5.33 -27.34
CA LYS A 31 16.87 5.33 -28.82
C LYS A 31 17.48 6.60 -29.39
N PHE A 32 17.30 7.75 -28.74
CA PHE A 32 17.87 9.02 -29.17
C PHE A 32 19.39 9.03 -29.00
N LEU A 33 19.88 8.53 -27.86
CA LEU A 33 21.32 8.42 -27.59
C LEU A 33 22.03 7.53 -28.63
N ILE A 34 21.41 6.40 -28.99
CA ILE A 34 21.93 5.49 -30.02
C ILE A 34 21.96 6.18 -31.39
N CYS A 35 20.86 6.83 -31.80
CA CYS A 35 20.77 7.54 -33.07
C CYS A 35 21.84 8.65 -33.19
N GLN A 36 21.95 9.51 -32.17
CA GLN A 36 22.94 10.58 -32.11
C GLN A 36 24.38 10.03 -32.19
N SER A 37 24.65 8.92 -31.50
CA SER A 37 25.95 8.24 -31.53
C SER A 37 26.26 7.63 -32.90
N THR A 38 25.26 7.07 -33.59
CA THR A 38 25.42 6.55 -34.97
C THR A 38 25.70 7.67 -35.96
N ILE A 39 25.04 8.82 -35.83
CA ILE A 39 25.29 10.00 -36.68
C ILE A 39 26.72 10.50 -36.46
N LEU A 40 27.15 10.63 -35.20
CA LEU A 40 28.53 11.01 -34.85
C LEU A 40 29.56 10.02 -35.41
N ALA A 41 29.35 8.72 -35.21
CA ALA A 41 30.24 7.68 -35.70
C ALA A 41 30.29 7.64 -37.23
N GLY A 42 29.14 7.84 -37.90
CA GLY A 42 29.05 7.93 -39.36
C GLY A 42 29.75 9.17 -39.91
N TRP A 43 29.64 10.31 -39.24
CA TRP A 43 30.31 11.56 -39.61
C TRP A 43 31.83 11.44 -39.49
N VAL A 44 32.31 10.92 -38.36
CA VAL A 44 33.74 10.64 -38.14
C VAL A 44 34.25 9.63 -39.17
N GLY A 45 33.51 8.53 -39.40
CA GLY A 45 33.88 7.52 -40.38
C GLY A 45 33.95 8.04 -41.82
N MET A 46 33.03 8.93 -42.21
CA MET A 46 33.03 9.58 -43.52
C MET A 46 34.20 10.57 -43.66
N ASN A 47 34.52 11.33 -42.61
CA ASN A 47 35.61 12.31 -42.64
C ASN A 47 37.01 11.67 -42.60
N LEU A 48 37.14 10.46 -42.05
CA LEU A 48 38.38 9.67 -42.03
C LEU A 48 38.56 8.78 -43.29
N ALA A 49 37.57 8.75 -44.19
CA ALA A 49 37.63 7.91 -45.38
C ALA A 49 38.68 8.43 -46.38
N PRO A 50 39.67 7.60 -46.78
CA PRO A 50 40.72 8.03 -47.70
C PRO A 50 40.14 8.33 -49.10
N GLY A 51 40.34 9.56 -49.57
CA GLY A 51 39.89 10.01 -50.89
C GLY A 51 38.76 11.06 -50.89
N VAL A 52 38.20 11.39 -49.72
CA VAL A 52 37.30 12.55 -49.56
C VAL A 52 38.15 13.76 -49.13
N PRO A 53 37.99 14.95 -49.74
CA PRO A 53 38.60 16.16 -49.20
C PRO A 53 38.18 16.33 -47.73
N HIS A 54 39.11 16.53 -46.80
CA HIS A 54 38.80 16.76 -45.39
C HIS A 54 37.87 17.96 -45.27
N TRP A 55 36.57 17.70 -45.15
CA TRP A 55 35.56 18.75 -45.15
C TRP A 55 35.49 19.42 -43.77
N ASP A 56 35.98 18.71 -42.74
CA ASP A 56 36.12 19.17 -41.36
C ASP A 56 37.52 18.76 -40.83
N GLU A 57 38.52 19.61 -41.10
CA GLU A 57 39.90 19.44 -40.63
C GLU A 57 39.98 19.60 -39.09
N SER A 58 40.96 18.94 -38.45
CA SER A 58 41.07 18.87 -36.98
C SER A 58 40.96 20.25 -36.30
N PRO A 59 40.06 20.47 -35.31
CA PRO A 59 39.24 19.51 -34.56
C PRO A 59 37.74 19.73 -34.81
N PHE A 60 37.14 19.07 -35.81
CA PHE A 60 35.70 19.02 -36.08
C PHE A 60 34.88 20.28 -35.66
N ILE A 61 35.29 21.46 -36.13
CA ILE A 61 34.84 22.74 -35.55
C ILE A 61 33.35 22.97 -35.78
N MET A 62 32.84 22.57 -36.94
CA MET A 62 31.42 22.73 -37.28
C MET A 62 30.55 21.80 -36.43
N LEU A 63 30.98 20.55 -36.24
CA LEU A 63 30.26 19.58 -35.42
C LEU A 63 30.20 20.03 -33.96
N ASN A 64 31.32 20.49 -33.42
CA ASN A 64 31.40 20.99 -32.05
C ASN A 64 30.50 22.22 -31.84
N LEU A 65 30.44 23.13 -32.82
CA LEU A 65 29.60 24.32 -32.75
C LEU A 65 28.11 23.95 -32.69
N VAL A 66 27.64 23.10 -33.62
CA VAL A 66 26.25 22.67 -33.68
C VAL A 66 25.84 21.87 -32.44
N PHE A 67 26.71 20.97 -31.99
CA PHE A 67 26.45 20.16 -30.79
C PHE A 67 26.39 20.99 -29.51
N SER A 68 27.28 21.99 -29.39
CA SER A 68 27.28 22.92 -28.26
C SER A 68 25.98 23.74 -28.21
N PHE A 69 25.52 24.23 -29.37
CA PHE A 69 24.25 24.95 -29.48
C PHE A 69 23.04 24.06 -29.14
N ALA A 70 23.01 22.83 -29.67
CA ALA A 70 21.94 21.88 -29.38
C ALA A 70 21.82 21.58 -27.88
N SER A 71 22.96 21.39 -27.20
CA SER A 71 23.00 21.16 -25.75
C SER A 71 22.51 22.38 -24.97
N ALA A 72 22.93 23.59 -25.37
CA ALA A 72 22.50 24.84 -24.74
C ALA A 72 20.98 25.06 -24.82
N TYR A 73 20.36 24.70 -25.95
CA TYR A 73 18.90 24.81 -26.13
C TYR A 73 18.11 23.67 -25.46
N THR A 74 18.74 22.52 -25.24
CA THR A 74 18.10 21.37 -24.58
C THR A 74 17.77 21.67 -23.11
N ALA A 75 18.69 22.32 -22.39
CA ALA A 75 18.51 22.64 -20.97
C ALA A 75 17.21 23.40 -20.64
N PRO A 76 16.86 24.53 -21.30
CA PRO A 76 15.61 25.24 -21.03
C PRO A 76 14.37 24.47 -21.45
N ILE A 77 14.40 23.69 -22.54
CA ILE A 77 13.25 22.83 -22.92
C ILE A 77 12.99 21.79 -21.84
N VAL A 78 14.05 21.11 -21.39
CA VAL A 78 13.96 20.12 -20.32
C VAL A 78 13.46 20.78 -19.04
N LEU A 79 13.96 21.97 -18.69
CA LEU A 79 13.50 22.71 -17.50
C LEU A 79 12.02 23.10 -17.60
N MET A 80 11.55 23.55 -18.77
CA MET A 80 10.14 23.88 -18.98
C MET A 80 9.24 22.65 -18.91
N SER A 81 9.68 21.51 -19.45
CA SER A 81 8.93 20.24 -19.37
C SER A 81 8.91 19.73 -17.93
N GLN A 82 10.04 19.78 -17.22
CA GLN A 82 10.15 19.40 -15.81
C GLN A 82 9.27 20.27 -14.92
N ASN A 83 9.28 21.60 -15.08
CA ASN A 83 8.45 22.50 -14.29
C ASN A 83 6.96 22.21 -14.46
N ARG A 84 6.52 21.87 -15.68
CA ARG A 84 5.13 21.46 -15.93
C ARG A 84 4.78 20.12 -15.28
N GLN A 85 5.69 19.15 -15.37
CA GLN A 85 5.50 17.85 -14.76
C GLN A 85 5.42 17.96 -13.23
N SER A 86 6.28 18.78 -12.61
CA SER A 86 6.27 18.99 -11.16
C SER A 86 5.02 19.69 -10.65
N ASP A 87 4.45 20.63 -11.42
CA ASP A 87 3.18 21.27 -11.03
C ASP A 87 2.01 20.29 -11.09
N THR A 88 2.01 19.40 -12.08
CA THR A 88 1.00 18.34 -12.20
C THR A 88 1.16 17.33 -11.06
N ASP A 89 2.39 16.90 -10.79
CA ASP A 89 2.71 15.96 -9.72
C ASP A 89 2.32 16.50 -8.34
N ARG A 90 2.62 17.78 -8.07
CA ARG A 90 2.20 18.46 -6.83
C ARG A 90 0.68 18.47 -6.66
N ARG A 91 -0.08 18.77 -7.73
CA ARG A 91 -1.55 18.73 -7.68
C ARG A 91 -2.08 17.32 -7.39
N ASN A 92 -1.47 16.31 -8.02
CA ASN A 92 -1.84 14.91 -7.77
C ASN A 92 -1.54 14.50 -6.32
N ALA A 93 -0.41 14.92 -5.77
CA ALA A 93 -0.05 14.67 -4.38
C ALA A 93 -1.05 15.34 -3.40
N ASP A 94 -1.46 16.57 -3.66
CA ASP A 94 -2.47 17.26 -2.84
C ASP A 94 -3.84 16.57 -2.86
N ILE A 95 -4.23 16.04 -4.03
CA ILE A 95 -5.48 15.29 -4.18
C ILE A 95 -5.39 13.97 -3.42
N ASP A 96 -4.31 13.22 -3.61
CA ASP A 96 -4.07 11.94 -2.93
C ASP A 96 -4.10 12.12 -1.41
N HIS A 97 -3.43 13.16 -0.90
CA HIS A 97 -3.45 13.50 0.51
C HIS A 97 -4.88 13.78 1.03
N GLN A 98 -5.67 14.56 0.30
CA GLN A 98 -7.07 14.81 0.67
C GLN A 98 -7.95 13.55 0.64
N VAL A 99 -7.74 12.67 -0.34
CA VAL A 99 -8.45 11.39 -0.42
C VAL A 99 -8.09 10.52 0.77
N ASN A 100 -6.81 10.44 1.13
CA ASN A 100 -6.34 9.69 2.29
C ASN A 100 -6.94 10.22 3.60
N LEU A 101 -7.00 11.54 3.78
CA LEU A 101 -7.65 12.14 4.96
C LEU A 101 -9.15 11.79 5.03
N ARG A 102 -9.86 11.89 3.90
CA ARG A 102 -11.28 11.49 3.84
C ARG A 102 -11.47 10.00 4.10
N ALA A 103 -10.57 9.15 3.61
CA ALA A 103 -10.59 7.72 3.87
C ALA A 103 -10.42 7.45 5.37
N SER A 104 -9.44 8.08 6.03
CA SER A 104 -9.22 7.96 7.47
C SER A 104 -10.44 8.41 8.28
N GLN A 105 -11.06 9.54 7.92
CA GLN A 105 -12.30 10.01 8.56
C GLN A 105 -13.47 9.03 8.36
N ASN A 106 -13.62 8.48 7.16
CA ASN A 106 -14.67 7.49 6.89
C ASN A 106 -14.46 6.20 7.68
N ILE A 107 -13.21 5.76 7.85
CA ILE A 107 -12.88 4.59 8.68
C ILE A 107 -13.24 4.86 10.14
N GLU A 108 -12.88 6.02 10.67
CA GLU A 108 -13.24 6.43 12.03
C GLU A 108 -14.76 6.45 12.24
N LEU A 109 -15.51 7.03 11.30
CA LEU A 109 -16.98 7.05 11.35
C LEU A 109 -17.59 5.64 11.25
N LEU A 110 -17.00 4.76 10.44
CA LEU A 110 -17.41 3.37 10.36
C LEU A 110 -17.15 2.64 11.68
N HIS A 111 -16.02 2.90 12.33
CA HIS A 111 -15.71 2.31 13.64
C HIS A 111 -16.70 2.76 14.71
N GLN A 112 -17.00 4.07 14.78
CA GLN A 112 -17.99 4.60 15.71
C GLN A 112 -19.37 3.99 15.52
N LYS A 113 -19.82 3.84 14.28
CA LYS A 113 -21.11 3.17 13.97
C LYS A 113 -21.10 1.70 14.33
N LEU A 114 -19.98 1.01 14.11
CA LEU A 114 -19.83 -0.40 14.47
C LEU A 114 -19.87 -0.59 15.99
N ASP A 115 -19.19 0.28 16.73
CA ASP A 115 -19.18 0.26 18.20
C ASP A 115 -20.55 0.59 18.79
N GLU A 116 -21.28 1.54 18.20
CA GLU A 116 -22.66 1.84 18.57
C GLU A 116 -23.57 0.61 18.40
N LEU A 117 -23.51 -0.06 17.24
CA LEU A 117 -24.27 -1.27 16.98
C LEU A 117 -23.88 -2.42 17.92
N HIS A 118 -22.58 -2.62 18.17
CA HIS A 118 -22.10 -3.61 19.13
C HIS A 118 -22.60 -3.32 20.55
N SER A 119 -22.56 -2.06 21.00
CA SER A 119 -23.07 -1.67 22.32
C SER A 119 -24.57 -1.91 22.45
N GLN A 120 -25.35 -1.57 21.42
CA GLN A 120 -26.79 -1.85 21.38
C GLN A 120 -27.06 -3.36 21.52
N ARG A 121 -26.36 -4.20 20.73
CA ARG A 121 -26.50 -5.66 20.81
C ARG A 121 -26.10 -6.22 22.17
N LEU A 122 -25.03 -5.73 22.78
CA LEU A 122 -24.60 -6.17 24.11
C LEU A 122 -25.61 -5.77 25.19
N ASN A 123 -26.22 -4.59 25.08
CA ASN A 123 -27.29 -4.15 25.99
C ASN A 123 -28.53 -5.03 25.83
N GLU A 124 -28.96 -5.34 24.60
CA GLU A 124 -30.07 -6.27 24.34
C GLU A 124 -29.83 -7.65 24.98
N LEU A 125 -28.65 -8.22 24.75
CA LEU A 125 -28.27 -9.53 25.34
C LEU A 125 -28.25 -9.47 26.87
N THR A 126 -27.74 -8.39 27.45
CA THR A 126 -27.72 -8.21 28.91
C THR A 126 -29.14 -8.12 29.48
N GLN A 127 -30.04 -7.41 28.79
CA GLN A 127 -31.43 -7.30 29.20
C GLN A 127 -32.16 -8.64 29.14
N ILE A 128 -31.98 -9.41 28.07
CA ILE A 128 -32.55 -10.76 27.93
C ILE A 128 -32.04 -11.69 29.04
N ILE A 129 -30.74 -11.69 29.35
CA ILE A 129 -30.17 -12.50 30.44
C ILE A 129 -30.77 -12.09 31.79
N LYS A 130 -30.95 -10.79 32.04
CA LYS A 130 -31.55 -10.28 33.28
C LYS A 130 -33.02 -10.72 33.43
N GLU A 131 -33.79 -10.67 32.34
CA GLU A 131 -35.17 -11.16 32.31
C GLU A 131 -35.24 -12.67 32.59
N GLN A 132 -34.39 -13.47 31.95
CA GLN A 132 -34.29 -14.91 32.22
C GLN A 132 -33.95 -15.20 33.69
N GLN A 133 -33.04 -14.43 34.28
CA GLN A 133 -32.66 -14.58 35.68
C GLN A 133 -33.83 -14.29 36.63
N GLN A 134 -34.66 -13.30 36.30
CA GLN A 134 -35.87 -12.98 37.08
C GLN A 134 -36.91 -14.10 36.99
N VAL A 135 -37.17 -14.62 35.78
CA VAL A 135 -38.10 -15.75 35.59
C VAL A 135 -37.61 -17.00 36.33
N ILE A 136 -36.32 -17.31 36.29
CA ILE A 136 -35.73 -18.42 37.06
C ILE A 136 -35.92 -18.18 38.57
N ASN A 137 -35.72 -16.95 39.04
CA ASN A 137 -35.85 -16.64 40.46
C ASN A 137 -37.31 -16.74 40.93
N GLU A 138 -38.27 -16.28 40.13
CA GLU A 138 -39.70 -16.42 40.43
C GLU A 138 -40.16 -17.89 40.39
N MET A 139 -39.68 -18.68 39.42
CA MET A 139 -39.93 -20.14 39.41
C MET A 139 -39.32 -20.81 40.65
N LYS A 140 -38.13 -20.41 41.09
CA LYS A 140 -37.55 -20.87 42.36
C LYS A 140 -38.43 -20.49 43.54
N VAL A 141 -38.92 -19.26 43.61
CA VAL A 141 -39.79 -18.77 44.70
C VAL A 141 -41.14 -19.48 44.70
N ALA A 142 -41.70 -19.85 43.54
CA ALA A 142 -42.93 -20.62 43.44
C ALA A 142 -42.76 -22.11 43.77
N LEU A 143 -41.57 -22.69 43.55
CA LEU A 143 -41.25 -24.08 43.86
C LEU A 143 -40.73 -24.31 45.30
N VAL A 144 -40.19 -23.28 45.96
CA VAL A 144 -39.72 -23.35 47.36
C VAL A 144 -40.84 -23.63 48.40
N PRO A 145 -42.07 -23.09 48.31
CA PRO A 145 -43.14 -23.45 49.24
C PRO A 145 -43.83 -24.78 48.92
N ALA A 146 -43.69 -25.32 47.69
CA ALA A 146 -44.38 -26.54 47.25
C ALA A 146 -43.61 -27.85 47.51
N SER A 147 -42.38 -27.81 48.04
CA SER A 147 -41.53 -29.00 48.26
C SER A 147 -41.21 -29.28 49.75
N LYS A 148 -42.17 -29.04 50.66
CA LYS A 148 -42.06 -29.49 52.08
C LYS A 148 -42.59 -30.89 52.36
N GLY A 149 -42.90 -31.69 51.35
CA GLY A 149 -43.32 -33.07 51.57
C GLY A 149 -43.35 -33.92 50.33
N SER A 150 -42.24 -34.58 49.99
CA SER A 150 -42.30 -35.93 49.44
C SER A 150 -40.99 -36.66 49.61
N LYS A 151 -41.14 -37.92 50.00
CA LYS A 151 -40.18 -38.82 50.65
C LYS A 151 -39.05 -39.26 49.71
N GLU A 152 -37.96 -39.68 50.32
CA GLU A 152 -36.82 -40.38 49.73
C GLU A 152 -37.20 -41.30 48.56
N VAL A 153 -36.61 -41.07 47.39
CA VAL A 153 -36.54 -42.08 46.33
C VAL A 153 -35.07 -42.44 46.14
N LYS A 154 -34.72 -43.55 46.79
CA LYS A 154 -33.47 -44.29 46.69
C LYS A 154 -33.35 -44.88 45.28
N VAL A 155 -32.58 -44.24 44.39
CA VAL A 155 -32.23 -44.85 43.09
C VAL A 155 -31.05 -45.79 43.30
N SER A 156 -31.35 -47.08 43.30
CA SER A 156 -30.39 -48.18 43.43
C SER A 156 -29.57 -48.32 42.14
N LEU A 157 -28.25 -48.48 42.29
CA LEU A 157 -27.30 -48.74 41.21
C LEU A 157 -27.46 -50.16 40.63
N LEU A 158 -27.03 -50.34 39.39
CA LEU A 158 -26.69 -51.63 38.80
C LEU A 158 -25.24 -51.58 38.25
N PRO A 159 -24.49 -52.70 38.33
CA PRO A 159 -23.06 -52.70 38.63
C PRO A 159 -22.14 -52.69 37.40
N GLY A 160 -20.96 -52.08 37.55
CA GLY A 160 -19.75 -52.45 36.81
C GLY A 160 -19.25 -51.48 35.73
N LEU A 161 -18.33 -50.58 36.09
CA LEU A 161 -16.89 -50.68 35.78
C LEU A 161 -16.17 -49.54 36.52
N GLN A 162 -15.13 -49.89 37.28
CA GLN A 162 -14.47 -49.00 38.23
C GLN A 162 -13.55 -47.97 37.54
N MET A 163 -13.46 -46.78 38.15
CA MET A 163 -12.42 -45.80 37.87
C MET A 163 -11.06 -46.31 38.37
N GLN A 164 -10.11 -46.49 37.45
CA GLN A 164 -8.71 -46.73 37.82
C GLN A 164 -8.07 -45.40 38.25
N THR A 165 -7.90 -45.24 39.56
CA THR A 165 -6.96 -44.29 40.15
C THR A 165 -5.55 -44.89 40.08
N ASN A 166 -4.59 -44.19 39.47
CA ASN A 166 -3.19 -44.38 39.84
C ASN A 166 -2.35 -43.12 39.59
N ASN A 167 -1.97 -42.49 40.71
CA ASN A 167 -0.86 -41.55 40.83
C ASN A 167 0.48 -42.31 40.77
N LYS A 168 1.20 -42.19 39.65
CA LYS A 168 2.68 -42.13 39.57
C LYS A 168 3.07 -42.32 38.11
N PHE A 169 3.72 -41.34 37.50
CA PHE A 169 5.09 -41.46 36.95
C PHE A 169 5.56 -40.06 36.48
N VAL A 170 6.45 -39.49 37.30
CA VAL A 170 7.65 -38.71 36.94
C VAL A 170 7.52 -37.46 36.03
N LYS A 171 7.53 -36.30 36.70
CA LYS A 171 8.44 -35.15 36.50
C LYS A 171 9.30 -35.16 35.23
N GLU A 172 8.96 -34.32 34.26
CA GLU A 172 9.95 -33.72 33.36
C GLU A 172 9.65 -32.24 33.12
N SER A 173 10.67 -31.44 33.40
CA SER A 173 10.67 -29.99 33.31
C SER A 173 10.88 -29.58 31.85
N ALA A 174 9.84 -29.11 31.17
CA ALA A 174 9.98 -28.43 29.89
C ALA A 174 9.56 -26.96 30.04
N HIS A 175 10.58 -26.16 30.33
CA HIS A 175 10.57 -24.72 30.28
C HIS A 175 10.38 -24.28 28.82
N ASN A 176 9.15 -23.98 28.42
CA ASN A 176 8.88 -23.52 27.06
C ASN A 176 8.76 -22.00 27.07
N HIS A 177 9.88 -21.41 26.64
CA HIS A 177 10.14 -20.03 26.35
C HIS A 177 8.95 -19.25 25.78
N ASN A 178 8.66 -18.12 26.44
CA ASN A 178 8.43 -16.81 25.84
C ASN A 178 8.19 -16.80 24.32
N PHE A 179 6.94 -16.59 23.93
CA PHE A 179 6.61 -16.05 22.63
C PHE A 179 7.08 -14.58 22.58
N THR A 180 8.35 -14.40 22.21
CA THR A 180 8.92 -13.09 21.91
C THR A 180 8.40 -12.66 20.54
N VAL A 181 7.46 -11.72 20.56
CA VAL A 181 7.22 -10.79 19.44
C VAL A 181 8.45 -9.88 19.37
N GLU A 182 9.46 -10.27 18.60
CA GLU A 182 10.43 -9.35 18.01
C GLU A 182 11.30 -10.08 16.99
N LYS A 183 11.17 -9.69 15.72
CA LYS A 183 12.29 -9.71 14.77
C LYS A 183 12.34 -8.32 14.13
N PRO A 184 13.47 -7.60 14.26
CA PRO A 184 13.66 -6.36 13.54
C PRO A 184 13.85 -6.63 12.05
N ILE A 185 13.27 -5.72 11.29
CA ILE A 185 13.34 -5.57 9.85
C ILE A 185 14.78 -5.20 9.47
N GLU A 186 15.67 -6.19 9.29
CA GLU A 186 17.05 -5.91 8.86
C GLU A 186 17.46 -6.71 7.60
N ASP A 187 16.86 -7.88 7.35
CA ASP A 187 17.20 -8.69 6.17
C ASP A 187 16.54 -8.23 4.86
N SER A 188 15.46 -7.44 4.93
CA SER A 188 14.79 -6.97 3.71
C SER A 188 15.53 -5.84 3.01
N ALA A 189 16.32 -5.03 3.73
CA ALA A 189 17.12 -3.96 3.13
C ALA A 189 18.31 -4.50 2.33
N LYS A 190 18.94 -5.58 2.80
CA LYS A 190 20.10 -6.21 2.14
C LYS A 190 19.75 -6.95 0.85
N VAL A 191 18.53 -7.47 0.75
CA VAL A 191 18.03 -8.14 -0.47
C VAL A 191 17.68 -7.12 -1.55
N VAL A 192 17.15 -5.95 -1.17
CA VAL A 192 16.84 -4.86 -2.12
C VAL A 192 18.11 -4.19 -2.65
N GLU A 193 19.15 -4.02 -1.81
CA GLU A 193 20.43 -3.45 -2.26
C GLU A 193 21.17 -4.38 -3.25
N LYS A 194 21.02 -5.71 -3.09
CA LYS A 194 21.64 -6.71 -3.97
C LYS A 194 20.93 -6.87 -5.33
N LEU A 195 19.67 -6.41 -5.44
CA LEU A 195 18.90 -6.42 -6.69
C LEU A 195 19.03 -5.11 -7.49
N THR A 196 19.58 -4.05 -6.89
CA THR A 196 19.71 -2.72 -7.53
C THR A 196 21.13 -2.47 -8.08
N ARG A 197 22.02 -3.48 -8.05
CA ARG A 197 23.42 -3.39 -8.52
C ARG A 197 23.82 -4.51 -9.50
N GLN A 198 22.91 -4.92 -10.38
CA GLN A 198 23.25 -5.61 -11.63
C GLN A 198 22.73 -4.82 -12.82
#